data_AF-G2IMH8-F1
#
_entry.id   AF-G2IMH8-F1
#
_cell.length_a   1.000
_cell.length_b   1.000
_cell.length_c   1.000
_cell.angle_alpha   90.00
_cell.angle_beta   90.00
_cell.angle_gamma   90.00
#
_symmetry.space_group_name_H-M   'P 1'
#
loop_
_entity.id
_entity.type
_entity.pdbx_description
1 polymer ?
#
loop_
_entity_poly.entity_id
_entity_poly.type
_entity_poly.pdbx_seq_one_letter_code
_entity_poly.pdbx_strand_id
1 'polypeptide(L)' 'MSATVDFYLSRAAESAKAARESDLVNVKERCLRAEAAWQAMADRLIRVEAQKQHDALEKERRLDEAGMG' A
#
# COMPACT_ATOMS: atom_id res chain seq x y z
N MET A 1 5.75 -14.87 -2.86
CA MET A 1 4.34 -14.49 -3.08
C MET A 1 4.26 -12.98 -3.19
N SER A 2 3.69 -12.43 -4.27
CA SER A 2 3.37 -11.00 -4.38
C SER A 2 2.07 -10.76 -3.60
N ALA A 3 2.15 -10.06 -2.47
CA ALA A 3 0.94 -9.64 -1.75
C ALA A 3 0.26 -8.47 -2.48
N THR A 4 -1.07 -8.40 -2.44
CA THR A 4 -1.85 -7.29 -3.01
C THR A 4 -2.06 -6.17 -1.99
N VAL A 5 -2.44 -4.97 -2.46
CA VAL A 5 -2.82 -3.84 -1.59
C VAL A 5 -3.94 -4.25 -0.63
N ASP A 6 -4.98 -4.91 -1.15
CA ASP A 6 -6.14 -5.37 -0.35
C ASP A 6 -5.75 -6.31 0.78
N PHE A 7 -4.77 -7.18 0.54
CA PHE A 7 -4.26 -8.06 1.59
C PHE A 7 -3.65 -7.25 2.73
N TYR A 8 -2.78 -6.28 2.43
CA TYR A 8 -2.18 -5.44 3.45
C TYR A 8 -3.20 -4.56 4.18
N LEU A 9 -4.20 -4.03 3.47
CA LEU A 9 -5.29 -3.28 4.08
C LEU A 9 -6.15 -4.15 5.01
N SER A 10 -6.46 -5.39 4.63
CA SER A 10 -7.16 -6.35 5.51
C SER A 10 -6.38 -6.59 6.80
N ARG A 11 -5.06 -6.80 6.69
CA ARG A 11 -4.20 -7.03 7.86
C ARG A 11 -4.06 -5.79 8.74
N ALA A 12 -4.05 -4.60 8.16
CA ALA A 12 -4.10 -3.34 8.91
C ALA A 12 -5.43 -3.24 9.68
N ALA A 13 -6.57 -3.47 9.02
CA ALA A 13 -7.89 -3.42 9.63
C ALA A 13 -8.08 -4.45 10.75
N GLU A 14 -7.61 -5.68 10.56
CA GLU A 14 -7.59 -6.74 11.58
C GLU A 14 -6.77 -6.33 12.81
N SER A 15 -5.58 -5.75 12.58
CA SER A 15 -4.70 -5.27 13.66
C SER A 15 -5.34 -4.11 14.42
N ALA A 16 -5.97 -3.17 13.70
CA ALA A 16 -6.70 -2.05 14.28
C ALA A 16 -7.89 -2.52 15.13
N LYS A 17 -8.62 -3.53 14.65
CA LYS A 17 -9.72 -4.15 15.39
C LYS A 17 -9.22 -4.80 16.68
N ALA A 18 -8.15 -5.59 16.60
CA ALA A 18 -7.54 -6.21 17.78
C ALA A 18 -7.03 -5.19 18.81
N ALA A 19 -6.49 -4.05 18.36
CA ALA A 19 -6.10 -2.95 19.24
C ALA A 19 -7.30 -2.30 19.96
N ARG A 20 -8.45 -2.18 19.29
CA ARG A 20 -9.68 -1.61 19.87
C ARG A 20 -10.36 -2.56 20.87
N GLU A 21 -10.29 -3.86 20.62
CA GLU A 21 -10.92 -4.89 21.46
C GLU A 21 -10.05 -5.30 22.65
N SER A 22 -8.81 -4.83 22.74
CA SER A 22 -7.90 -5.20 23.82
C SER A 22 -7.92 -4.19 24.98
N ASP A 23 -8.17 -4.70 26.19
CA ASP A 23 -8.04 -3.94 27.44
C ASP A 23 -6.59 -3.85 27.95
N LEU A 24 -5.67 -4.60 27.34
CA LEU A 24 -4.27 -4.63 27.74
C LEU A 24 -3.45 -3.65 26.90
N VAL A 25 -2.89 -2.63 27.54
CA VAL A 25 -2.11 -1.56 26.88
C VAL A 25 -0.98 -2.13 26.02
N ASN A 26 -0.23 -3.10 26.54
CA ASN A 26 0.89 -3.72 25.82
C ASN A 26 0.43 -4.47 24.56
N VAL A 27 -0.75 -5.10 24.58
CA VAL A 27 -1.33 -5.77 23.41
C VAL A 27 -1.82 -4.73 22.41
N LYS A 28 -2.52 -3.69 22.88
CA LYS A 28 -2.98 -2.57 22.05
C LYS A 28 -1.82 -1.91 21.28
N GLU A 29 -0.74 -1.56 21.97
CA GLU A 29 0.45 -0.96 21.34
C GLU A 29 1.11 -1.87 20.30
N ARG A 30 1.17 -3.18 20.58
CA ARG A 30 1.69 -4.15 19.60
C ARG A 30 0.80 -4.22 18.36
N CYS A 31 -0.52 -4.23 18.55
CA CYS A 31 -1.49 -4.26 17.46
C CYS A 31 -1.44 -2.96 16.63
N LEU A 32 -1.30 -1.79 17.25
CA LEU A 32 -1.13 -0.51 16.54
C LEU A 32 0.18 -0.46 15.73
N ARG A 33 1.27 -1.01 16.26
CA ARG A 33 2.53 -1.13 15.50
C ARG A 33 2.39 -2.07 14.29
N ALA A 34 1.64 -3.17 14.46
CA ALA A 34 1.36 -4.08 13.35
C ALA A 34 0.49 -3.39 12.28
N GLU A 35 -0.57 -2.69 12.68
CA GLU A 35 -1.41 -1.88 11.79
C GLU A 35 -0.56 -0.91 10.95
N ALA A 36 0.29 -0.11 11.61
CA ALA A 36 1.16 0.85 10.92
C ALA A 36 2.12 0.17 9.92
N ALA A 37 2.68 -0.99 10.26
CA ALA A 37 3.55 -1.74 9.36
C ALA A 37 2.80 -2.27 8.13
N TRP A 38 1.58 -2.78 8.31
CA TRP A 38 0.73 -3.23 7.21
C TRP A 38 0.32 -2.06 6.31
N GLN A 39 -0.08 -0.93 6.89
CA GLN A 39 -0.45 0.27 6.14
C GLN A 39 0.73 0.80 5.31
N ALA A 40 1.93 0.86 5.90
CA ALA A 40 3.13 1.31 5.18
C ALA A 40 3.46 0.43 3.96
N MET A 41 3.18 -0.87 4.02
CA MET A 41 3.36 -1.79 2.89
C MET A 41 2.28 -1.60 1.82
N ALA A 42 1.02 -1.38 2.21
CA ALA A 42 -0.05 -1.02 1.29
C ALA A 42 0.30 0.27 0.53
N ASP A 43 0.68 1.32 1.25
CA ASP A 43 1.04 2.61 0.67
C ASP A 43 2.24 2.49 -0.27
N ARG A 44 3.23 1.66 0.07
CA ARG A 44 4.37 1.39 -0.82
C ARG A 44 3.92 0.76 -2.14
N LEU A 45 3.04 -0.23 -2.10
CA LEU A 45 2.53 -0.86 -3.31
C LEU A 45 1.73 0.11 -4.16
N ILE A 46 0.86 0.92 -3.54
CA ILE A 46 0.10 1.96 -4.23
C ILE A 46 1.04 2.94 -4.95
N ARG A 47 2.09 3.42 -4.26
CA ARG A 47 3.08 4.32 -4.88
C ARG A 47 3.80 3.68 -6.06
N VAL A 48 4.21 2.42 -5.93
CA VAL A 48 4.89 1.70 -7.02
C VAL A 48 3.97 1.54 -8.22
N GLU A 49 2.70 1.22 -8.00
CA GLU A 49 1.74 1.05 -9.09
C GLU A 49 1.42 2.38 -9.79
N ALA A 50 1.22 3.45 -9.01
CA ALA A 50 1.04 4.79 -9.56
C ALA A 50 2.26 5.25 -10.39
N GLN A 51 3.48 4.95 -9.93
CA GLN A 51 4.69 5.28 -10.68
C GLN A 51 4.77 4.52 -12.01
N LYS A 52 4.42 3.23 -12.03
CA LYS A 52 4.40 2.46 -13.27
C LYS A 52 3.39 3.01 -14.28
N GLN A 53 2.20 3.40 -13.81
CA GLN A 53 1.18 4.01 -14.66
C GLN A 53 1.67 5.33 -15.26
N HIS A 54 2.30 6.17 -14.43
CA HIS A 54 2.92 7.41 -14.89
C HIS A 54 4.00 7.18 -15.95
N ASP A 55 4.90 6.22 -15.71
CA ASP A 55 5.99 5.91 -16.64
C ASP A 55 5.48 5.33 -17.97
N ALA A 56 4.39 4.56 -17.94
CA ALA A 56 3.74 4.04 -19.14
C ALA A 56 3.15 5.17 -19.99
N LEU A 57 2.44 6.11 -19.36
CA LEU A 57 1.87 7.29 -20.04
C LEU A 57 2.96 8.18 -20.64
N GLU A 58 4.03 8.44 -19.88
CA GLU A 58 5.18 9.21 -20.37
C GLU A 58 5.85 8.53 -21.58
N LYS A 59 5.97 7.20 -21.55
CA LYS A 59 6.52 6.44 -22.67
C LYS A 59 5.62 6.52 -23.90
N GLU A 60 4.30 6.37 -23.72
CA GLU A 60 3.32 6.48 -24.81
C GLU A 60 3.38 7.87 -25.45
N ARG A 61 3.38 8.93 -24.64
CA ARG A 61 3.55 10.31 -25.12
C ARG A 61 4.82 10.49 -25.96
N ARG A 62 5.96 9.96 -25.50
CA ARG A 62 7.22 10.06 -26.24
C ARG A 62 7.19 9.30 -27.56
N LEU A 63 6.49 8.18 -27.63
CA LEU A 63 6.34 7.40 -28.86
C LEU A 63 5.46 8.14 -29.87
N ASP A 64 4.37 8.76 -29.41
CA ASP A 64 3.51 9.59 -30.25
C ASP A 64 4.25 10.81 -30.80
N GLU A 65 4.99 11.53 -29.95
CA GLU A 65 5.81 12.68 -30.36
C GLU A 65 6.89 12.29 -31.38
N ALA A 66 7.53 11.12 -31.22
CA ALA A 66 8.54 10.62 -32.14
C ALA A 66 7.98 10.08 -33.47
N GLY A 67 6.70 9.72 -33.52
CA GLY A 67 6.01 9.25 -34.72
C GLY A 67 5.38 10.36 -35.57
N MET A 68 5.28 11.59 -35.05
CA MET A 68 4.73 12.76 -35.76
C MET A 68 5.79 13.64 -36.45
N GLY A 69 7.09 13.30 -36.34
CA GLY A 69 8.21 13.99 -37.00
C GLY A 69 8.81 13.19 -38.15
#